data_AF-A0AAC8W9R7-F1
#
_entry.id   AF-A0AAC8W9R7-F1
#
_cell.length_a   1.000
_cell.length_b   1.000
_cell.length_c   1.000
_cell.angle_alpha   90.00
_cell.angle_beta   90.00
_cell.angle_gamma   90.00
#
_symmetry.space_group_name_H-M   'P 1'
#
loop_
_entity.id
_entity.type
_entity.pdbx_description
1 polymer ?
#
loop_
_entity_poly.entity_id
_entity_poly.type
_entity_poly.pdbx_seq_one_letter_code
_entity_poly.pdbx_strand_id
1 'polypeptide(L)'
;MTLPIISDASFTFNDKRLEIDSIIGFKGNTEDSLNKVSATGDGIMNILSTLSFLLEFSSLKQVKIRLEYDVHQNLELKIDTNNTIEISIDKYLGSYSNDEDFPNYSPTDGHLIFLQYLLVYCELLPIIRQWFEESTDNPAPNENDQEANRYNHWGGR
;
A
#
# COMPACT_ATOMS: atom_id res chain seq x y z
N MET A 1 -11.39 -12.56 9.14
CA MET A 1 -9.97 -12.25 8.93
C MET A 1 -9.75 -12.31 7.44
N THR A 2 -9.73 -11.16 6.76
CA THR A 2 -9.48 -11.08 5.32
C THR A 2 -7.99 -11.37 5.08
N LEU A 3 -7.68 -12.20 4.07
CA LEU A 3 -6.29 -12.44 3.67
C LEU A 3 -5.72 -11.18 2.99
N PRO A 4 -4.46 -10.82 3.25
CA PRO A 4 -3.82 -9.69 2.58
C PRO A 4 -3.71 -9.96 1.08
N ILE A 5 -3.96 -8.93 0.25
CA ILE A 5 -3.62 -8.99 -1.18
C ILE A 5 -2.12 -8.73 -1.27
N ILE A 6 -1.34 -9.73 -1.65
CA ILE A 6 0.11 -9.61 -1.83
C ILE A 6 0.37 -8.75 -3.07
N SER A 7 1.27 -7.77 -2.94
CA SER A 7 1.65 -6.84 -3.99
C SER A 7 3.17 -6.91 -4.16
N ASP A 8 3.63 -7.09 -5.41
CA ASP A 8 5.06 -7.01 -5.77
C ASP A 8 5.46 -5.57 -6.17
N ALA A 9 4.64 -4.57 -5.80
CA ALA A 9 4.83 -3.19 -6.19
C ALA A 9 5.95 -2.55 -5.36
N SER A 10 7.03 -2.16 -6.03
CA SER A 10 8.17 -1.47 -5.41
C SER A 10 8.61 -0.26 -6.22
N PHE A 11 9.21 0.70 -5.52
CA PHE A 11 9.74 1.94 -6.08
C PHE A 11 11.06 2.28 -5.41
N THR A 12 12.07 2.65 -6.19
CA THR A 12 13.39 3.04 -5.67
C THR A 12 13.61 4.52 -5.89
N PHE A 13 13.88 5.24 -4.81
CA PHE A 13 14.14 6.68 -4.82
C PHE A 13 15.36 7.00 -3.96
N ASN A 14 16.36 7.69 -4.53
CA ASN A 14 17.63 8.02 -3.87
C ASN A 14 18.26 6.82 -3.15
N ASP A 15 18.39 5.69 -3.86
CA ASP A 15 18.92 4.41 -3.36
C ASP A 15 18.13 3.75 -2.22
N LYS A 16 16.97 4.30 -1.85
CA LYS A 16 16.05 3.71 -0.88
C LYS A 16 14.89 3.03 -1.59
N ARG A 17 14.57 1.80 -1.16
CA ARG A 17 13.47 0.99 -1.70
C ARG A 17 12.24 1.13 -0.82
N LEU A 18 11.14 1.57 -1.44
CA LEU A 18 9.79 1.49 -0.91
C LEU A 18 9.08 0.28 -1.54
N GLU A 19 8.46 -0.56 -0.73
CA GLU A 19 7.71 -1.73 -1.18
C GLU A 19 6.34 -1.75 -0.52
N ILE A 20 5.29 -1.95 -1.32
CA ILE A 20 3.94 -2.18 -0.81
C ILE A 20 3.75 -3.68 -0.73
N ASP A 21 4.00 -4.27 0.44
CA ASP A 21 3.87 -5.72 0.63
C ASP A 21 2.43 -6.19 0.40
N SER A 22 1.47 -5.42 0.92
CA SER A 22 0.06 -5.81 0.81
C SER A 22 -0.95 -4.73 1.10
N ILE A 23 -2.13 -4.90 0.50
CA ILE A 23 -3.36 -4.25 0.96
C ILE A 23 -3.99 -5.16 2.01
N ILE A 24 -4.06 -4.66 3.24
CA ILE A 24 -4.51 -5.40 4.43
C ILE A 24 -5.92 -5.01 4.88
N GLY A 25 -6.51 -3.98 4.27
CA GLY A 25 -7.90 -3.59 4.50
C GLY A 25 -8.37 -2.49 3.56
N PHE A 26 -9.69 -2.35 3.43
CA PHE A 26 -10.32 -1.29 2.63
C PHE A 26 -11.76 -1.04 3.11
N LYS A 27 -12.31 0.15 2.85
CA LYS A 27 -13.72 0.53 3.12
C LYS A 27 -14.28 1.36 1.96
N GLY A 28 -15.53 1.10 1.56
CA GLY A 28 -16.25 1.82 0.49
C GLY A 28 -17.59 2.44 0.94
N ASN A 29 -18.40 2.88 -0.02
CA ASN A 29 -19.68 3.58 0.21
C ASN A 29 -20.86 2.66 0.58
N THR A 30 -20.69 1.34 0.48
CA THR A 30 -21.68 0.38 0.99
C THR A 30 -21.51 0.30 2.51
N GLU A 31 -22.43 0.92 3.23
CA GLU A 31 -22.39 1.11 4.69
C GLU A 31 -22.40 -0.18 5.53
N ASP A 32 -22.48 -1.40 4.95
CA ASP A 32 -22.74 -2.61 5.75
C ASP A 32 -22.11 -3.93 5.23
N SER A 33 -21.01 -3.89 4.48
CA SER A 33 -20.41 -5.14 3.92
C SER A 33 -19.29 -5.74 4.77
N LEU A 34 -18.77 -5.02 5.77
CA LEU A 34 -17.66 -5.49 6.62
C LEU A 34 -18.07 -6.61 7.61
N ASN A 35 -19.35 -6.71 7.95
CA ASN A 35 -19.88 -7.78 8.80
C ASN A 35 -20.16 -9.11 8.05
N LYS A 36 -19.93 -9.18 6.73
CA LYS A 36 -20.30 -10.37 5.93
C LYS A 36 -19.12 -11.15 5.33
N VAL A 37 -17.88 -10.72 5.56
CA VAL A 37 -16.68 -11.46 5.13
C VAL A 37 -15.92 -12.01 6.35
N SER A 38 -16.63 -12.76 7.19
CA SER A 38 -16.01 -13.83 7.99
C SER A 38 -16.09 -15.11 7.17
N ALA A 39 -15.16 -15.28 6.25
CA ALA A 39 -14.99 -16.52 5.51
C ALA A 39 -14.37 -17.57 6.44
N THR A 40 -15.23 -18.36 7.07
CA THR A 40 -14.93 -19.72 7.52
C THR A 40 -14.92 -20.71 6.34
N GLY A 41 -14.79 -20.23 5.10
CA GLY A 41 -14.81 -21.02 3.86
C GLY A 41 -13.66 -20.65 2.94
N ASP A 42 -13.09 -21.69 2.33
CA ASP A 42 -11.93 -21.78 1.43
C ASP A 42 -11.53 -20.53 0.62
N GLY A 43 -10.22 -20.40 0.37
CA GLY A 43 -9.57 -19.23 -0.24
C GLY A 43 -10.18 -18.70 -1.55
N ILE A 44 -10.96 -19.51 -2.28
CA ILE A 44 -11.69 -19.10 -3.49
C ILE A 44 -12.76 -18.04 -3.16
N MET A 45 -13.48 -18.19 -2.04
CA MET A 45 -14.51 -17.23 -1.63
C MET A 45 -13.92 -15.87 -1.26
N ASN A 46 -12.72 -15.87 -0.67
CA ASN A 46 -11.99 -14.64 -0.37
C ASN A 46 -11.59 -13.89 -1.64
N ILE A 47 -11.08 -14.61 -2.65
CA ILE A 47 -10.70 -14.03 -3.94
C ILE A 47 -11.92 -13.44 -4.65
N LEU A 48 -13.01 -14.22 -4.78
CA LEU A 48 -14.23 -13.76 -5.45
C LEU A 48 -14.87 -12.58 -4.73
N SER A 49 -14.90 -12.58 -3.39
CA SER A 49 -15.44 -11.45 -2.62
C SER A 49 -14.61 -10.18 -2.79
N THR A 50 -13.28 -10.35 -2.85
CA THR A 50 -12.35 -9.23 -3.10
C THR A 50 -12.53 -8.66 -4.50
N LEU A 51 -12.61 -9.51 -5.52
CA LEU A 51 -12.86 -9.08 -6.91
C LEU A 51 -14.22 -8.41 -7.06
N SER A 52 -15.28 -8.98 -6.50
CA SER A 52 -16.62 -8.37 -6.52
C SER A 52 -16.62 -7.00 -5.85
N PHE A 53 -15.95 -6.85 -4.70
CA PHE A 53 -15.78 -5.55 -4.05
C PHE A 53 -15.01 -4.56 -4.95
N LEU A 54 -13.91 -4.99 -5.58
CA LEU A 54 -13.12 -4.17 -6.50
C LEU A 54 -13.91 -3.78 -7.77
N LEU A 55 -14.90 -4.58 -8.18
CA LEU A 55 -15.78 -4.28 -9.30
C LEU A 55 -16.96 -3.37 -8.90
N GLU A 56 -17.43 -3.45 -7.65
CA GLU A 56 -18.46 -2.57 -7.06
C GLU A 56 -17.88 -1.20 -6.58
N PHE A 57 -16.58 -0.98 -6.76
CA PHE A 57 -15.68 0.05 -6.22
C PHE A 57 -16.00 1.53 -6.57
N SER A 58 -17.26 1.85 -6.88
CA SER A 58 -17.71 3.20 -7.25
C SER A 58 -17.33 4.33 -6.27
N SER A 59 -16.93 4.04 -5.02
CA SER A 59 -16.01 4.91 -4.27
C SER A 59 -15.32 4.20 -3.11
N LEU A 60 -14.02 3.91 -3.25
CA LEU A 60 -13.14 3.62 -2.13
C LEU A 60 -13.10 4.84 -1.21
N LYS A 61 -13.39 4.63 0.07
CA LYS A 61 -13.33 5.67 1.12
C LYS A 61 -12.07 5.56 1.95
N GLN A 62 -11.51 4.34 2.06
CA GLN A 62 -10.35 4.09 2.88
C GLN A 62 -9.59 2.87 2.37
N VAL A 63 -8.27 2.92 2.49
CA VAL A 63 -7.39 1.77 2.31
C VAL A 63 -6.47 1.65 3.53
N LYS A 64 -6.21 0.41 3.93
CA LYS A 64 -5.15 0.06 4.88
C LYS A 64 -4.09 -0.75 4.14
N ILE A 65 -2.89 -0.22 4.07
CA ILE A 65 -1.74 -0.83 3.39
C ILE A 65 -0.67 -1.17 4.41
N ARG A 66 0.11 -2.22 4.11
CA ARG A 66 1.37 -2.53 4.77
C ARG A 66 2.49 -2.30 3.77
N LEU A 67 3.54 -1.65 4.21
CA LEU A 67 4.71 -1.33 3.41
C LEU A 67 6.01 -1.55 4.18
N GLU A 68 7.08 -1.72 3.43
CA GLU A 68 8.46 -1.72 3.88
C GLU A 68 9.22 -0.55 3.24
N TYR A 69 10.13 0.05 4.02
CA TYR A 69 10.96 1.15 3.57
C TYR A 69 12.35 1.08 4.22
N ASP A 70 13.36 0.68 3.46
CA ASP A 70 14.72 0.50 3.96
C ASP A 70 14.77 -0.40 5.22
N VAL A 71 15.18 0.12 6.38
CA VAL A 71 15.20 -0.62 7.66
C VAL A 71 13.86 -0.61 8.41
N HIS A 72 12.84 0.05 7.85
CA HIS A 72 11.52 0.20 8.45
C HIS A 72 10.55 -0.85 7.88
N GLN A 73 10.19 -1.81 8.71
CA GLN A 73 9.34 -2.93 8.36
C GLN A 73 7.96 -2.84 9.01
N ASN A 74 6.99 -3.48 8.37
CA ASN A 74 5.61 -3.58 8.87
C ASN A 74 4.97 -2.22 9.19
N LEU A 75 5.25 -1.21 8.37
CA LEU A 75 4.59 0.10 8.46
C LEU A 75 3.17 -0.04 7.93
N GLU A 76 2.18 0.07 8.82
CA GLU A 76 0.77 -0.01 8.44
C GLU A 76 0.14 1.38 8.40
N LEU A 77 -0.24 1.82 7.20
CA LEU A 77 -0.89 3.10 6.95
C LEU A 77 -2.36 2.87 6.62
N LYS A 78 -3.24 3.64 7.26
CA LYS A 78 -4.65 3.73 6.92
C LYS A 78 -4.92 5.13 6.38
N ILE A 79 -5.26 5.19 5.09
CA ILE A 79 -5.47 6.42 4.34
C ILE A 79 -6.95 6.51 4.00
N ASP A 80 -7.58 7.62 4.38
CA ASP A 80 -8.99 7.90 4.09
C ASP A 80 -9.13 9.03 3.06
N THR A 81 -10.18 8.97 2.25
CA THR A 81 -10.54 10.02 1.27
C THR A 81 -10.83 11.38 1.91
N ASN A 82 -11.02 11.45 3.22
CA ASN A 82 -11.15 12.70 3.99
C ASN A 82 -9.78 13.29 4.41
N ASN A 83 -8.69 12.90 3.74
CA ASN A 83 -7.31 13.37 4.00
C ASN A 83 -6.78 13.02 5.40
N THR A 84 -7.25 11.92 5.98
CA THR A 84 -6.75 11.42 7.26
C THR A 84 -5.79 10.26 7.03
N ILE A 85 -4.65 10.31 7.71
CA ILE A 85 -3.66 9.24 7.74
C ILE A 85 -3.50 8.79 9.19
N GLU A 86 -3.73 7.49 9.41
CA GLU A 86 -3.55 6.84 10.70
C GLU A 86 -2.47 5.77 10.56
N ILE A 87 -1.55 5.71 11.51
CA ILE A 87 -0.41 4.78 11.53
C ILE A 87 -0.61 3.78 12.67
N SER A 88 -0.49 2.47 12.41
CA SER A 88 -0.55 1.46 13.47
C SER A 88 0.80 1.29 14.16
N ILE A 89 1.08 2.17 15.12
CA ILE A 89 2.37 2.31 15.82
C ILE A 89 2.85 0.99 16.43
N ASP A 90 1.93 0.17 16.94
CA ASP A 90 2.20 -1.11 17.60
C ASP A 90 2.65 -2.23 16.65
N LYS A 91 2.54 -2.02 15.33
CA LYS A 91 2.93 -3.01 14.31
C LYS A 91 4.34 -2.79 13.79
N TYR A 92 4.88 -1.60 13.95
CA TYR A 92 6.16 -1.22 13.40
C TYR A 92 7.33 -2.06 13.94
N LEU A 93 8.21 -2.45 13.03
CA LEU A 93 9.48 -3.11 13.33
C LEU A 93 10.61 -2.36 12.61
N GLY A 94 11.68 -2.00 13.30
CA GLY A 94 12.82 -1.34 12.66
C GLY A 94 13.62 -0.49 13.64
N SER A 95 14.45 0.41 13.11
CA SER A 95 15.42 1.19 13.88
C SER A 95 14.82 1.99 15.05
N TYR A 96 13.62 2.56 14.90
CA TYR A 96 12.95 3.29 15.99
C TYR A 96 12.51 2.44 17.18
N SER A 97 12.52 1.11 17.05
CA SER A 97 12.17 0.18 18.12
C SER A 97 13.40 -0.30 18.91
N ASN A 98 14.61 0.19 18.59
CA ASN A 98 15.84 -0.20 19.26
C ASN A 98 16.12 0.68 20.49
N ASP A 99 16.15 0.06 21.67
CA ASP A 99 16.46 0.74 22.93
C ASP A 99 17.90 1.30 22.98
N GLU A 100 18.84 0.76 22.19
CA GLU A 100 20.23 1.22 22.14
C GLU A 100 20.37 2.62 21.53
N ASP A 101 19.58 2.92 20.50
CA ASP A 101 19.58 4.22 19.83
C ASP A 101 18.83 5.28 20.67
N PHE A 102 17.93 4.84 21.57
CA PHE A 102 17.05 5.70 22.37
C PHE A 102 16.97 5.28 23.86
N PRO A 103 18.11 5.27 24.60
CA PRO A 103 18.20 4.67 25.93
C PRO A 103 17.37 5.35 27.03
N ASN A 104 16.78 6.52 26.75
CA ASN A 104 15.97 7.29 27.69
C ASN A 104 14.49 7.39 27.27
N TYR A 105 14.08 6.71 26.20
CA TYR A 105 12.70 6.69 25.73
C TYR A 105 12.13 5.30 25.92
N SER A 106 10.98 5.19 26.60
CA SER A 106 10.25 3.93 26.56
C SER A 106 9.68 3.76 25.14
N PRO A 107 9.69 2.56 24.54
CA PRO A 107 8.98 2.26 23.29
C PRO A 107 7.48 2.60 23.33
N THR A 108 6.91 2.82 24.52
CA THR A 108 5.53 3.28 24.75
C THR A 108 5.35 4.79 24.78
N ASP A 109 6.43 5.59 24.74
CA ASP A 109 6.35 7.04 24.82
C ASP A 109 6.07 7.65 23.44
N GLY A 110 5.49 8.85 23.44
CA GLY A 110 5.13 9.60 22.23
C GLY A 110 6.27 9.84 21.22
N HIS A 111 7.51 9.46 21.55
CA HIS A 111 8.67 9.46 20.67
C HIS A 111 8.53 8.48 19.49
N LEU A 112 8.18 7.21 19.72
CA LEU A 112 8.00 6.24 18.64
C LEU A 112 6.87 6.69 17.70
N ILE A 113 5.79 7.18 18.30
CA ILE A 113 4.66 7.79 17.60
C ILE A 113 5.18 8.95 16.72
N PHE A 114 5.91 9.90 17.31
CA PHE A 114 6.45 11.07 16.62
C PHE A 114 7.36 10.70 15.44
N LEU A 115 8.31 9.78 15.63
CA LEU A 115 9.25 9.37 14.57
C LEU A 115 8.54 8.68 13.40
N GLN A 116 7.57 7.81 13.66
CA GLN A 116 6.80 7.17 12.60
C GLN A 116 5.95 8.19 11.82
N TYR A 117 5.32 9.14 12.51
CA TYR A 117 4.61 10.24 11.84
C TYR A 117 5.57 11.10 11.00
N LEU A 118 6.75 11.43 11.52
CA LEU A 118 7.74 12.20 10.77
C LEU A 118 8.20 11.46 9.51
N LEU A 119 8.52 10.16 9.63
CA LEU A 119 8.88 9.31 8.50
C LEU A 119 7.78 9.30 7.44
N VAL A 120 6.51 9.11 7.85
CA VAL A 120 5.38 9.07 6.90
C VAL A 120 5.21 10.40 6.18
N TYR A 121 5.19 11.52 6.90
CA TYR A 121 4.90 12.82 6.30
C TYR A 121 6.08 13.42 5.52
N CYS A 122 7.32 13.22 5.99
CA CYS A 122 8.49 13.84 5.37
C CYS A 122 9.11 12.97 4.27
N GLU A 123 8.89 11.67 4.28
CA GLU A 123 9.59 10.76 3.37
C GLU A 123 8.62 9.88 2.57
N LEU A 124 7.75 9.10 3.23
CA LEU A 124 6.90 8.14 2.52
C LEU A 124 5.84 8.79 1.64
N LEU A 125 5.09 9.78 2.13
CA LEU A 125 4.06 10.44 1.33
C LEU A 125 4.62 11.18 0.10
N PRO A 126 5.72 11.95 0.21
CA PRO A 126 6.39 12.50 -0.96
C PRO A 126 6.81 11.43 -1.97
N ILE A 127 7.40 10.32 -1.53
CA ILE A 127 7.84 9.23 -2.41
C ILE A 127 6.65 8.55 -3.08
N ILE A 128 5.58 8.25 -2.34
CA ILE A 128 4.35 7.66 -2.89
C ILE A 128 3.74 8.58 -3.94
N ARG A 129 3.71 9.89 -3.67
CA ARG A 129 3.19 10.88 -4.62
C ARG A 129 4.04 10.91 -5.89
N GLN A 130 5.37 10.92 -5.76
CA GLN A 130 6.26 10.87 -6.92
C GLN A 130 6.06 9.59 -7.72
N TRP A 131 6.01 8.43 -7.06
CA TRP A 131 5.76 7.16 -7.72
C TRP A 131 4.44 7.17 -8.49
N PHE A 132 3.39 7.75 -7.90
CA PHE A 132 2.11 7.94 -8.58
C PHE A 132 2.26 8.82 -9.84
N GLU A 133 2.88 9.99 -9.73
CA GLU A 133 3.11 10.91 -10.86
C GLU A 133 3.89 10.24 -12.00
N GLU A 134 4.97 9.51 -11.69
CA GLU A 134 5.77 8.77 -12.68
C GLU A 134 4.97 7.65 -13.37
N SER A 135 4.12 6.96 -12.63
CA SER A 135 3.27 5.89 -13.18
C SER A 135 2.17 6.42 -14.11
N THR A 136 1.73 7.67 -13.91
CA THR A 136 0.75 8.33 -14.78
C THR A 136 1.37 8.96 -16.01
N ASP A 137 2.59 9.50 -15.91
CA ASP A 137 3.29 10.14 -17.03
C ASP A 137 3.95 9.14 -17.98
N ASN A 138 4.30 7.94 -17.48
CA ASN A 138 4.91 6.88 -18.26
C ASN A 138 4.14 5.56 -18.04
N PRO A 139 2.90 5.45 -18.58
CA PRO A 139 2.11 4.24 -18.43
C PRO A 139 2.88 3.06 -19.02
N ALA A 140 2.92 1.94 -18.29
CA ALA A 140 3.53 0.71 -18.81
C ALA A 140 2.95 0.41 -20.21
N PRO A 141 3.78 0.10 -21.22
CA PRO A 141 3.30 -0.14 -22.57
C PRO A 141 2.28 -1.28 -22.51
N ASN A 142 1.05 -1.00 -22.92
CA ASN A 142 0.01 -2.02 -22.87
C ASN A 142 0.38 -3.14 -23.88
N GLU A 143 0.04 -4.40 -23.59
CA GLU A 143 0.38 -5.53 -24.47
C GLU A 143 -0.21 -5.36 -25.89
N ASN A 144 -1.30 -4.61 -26.02
CA ASN A 144 -1.95 -4.32 -27.30
C ASN A 144 -1.13 -3.35 -28.19
N ASP A 145 -0.34 -2.44 -27.59
CA ASP A 145 0.52 -1.48 -28.29
C ASP A 145 1.74 -2.20 -28.89
N GLN A 146 2.20 -3.26 -28.23
CA GLN A 146 3.29 -4.10 -28.73
C GLN A 146 2.82 -4.99 -29.88
N GLU A 147 1.59 -5.50 -29.82
CA GLU A 147 1.00 -6.29 -30.91
C GLU A 147 0.71 -5.41 -32.14
N ALA A 148 0.17 -4.21 -31.96
CA ALA A 148 -0.06 -3.25 -33.03
C ALA A 148 1.26 -2.84 -33.75
N ASN A 149 2.34 -2.67 -33.00
CA ASN A 149 3.66 -2.39 -33.58
C ASN A 149 4.31 -3.59 -34.27
N ARG A 150 3.95 -4.83 -33.89
CA ARG A 150 4.40 -6.04 -34.60
C ARG A 150 3.76 -6.16 -35.98
N TYR A 151 2.47 -5.84 -36.13
CA TYR A 151 1.81 -5.89 -37.45
C TYR A 151 2.28 -4.76 -38.39
N ASN A 152 2.66 -3.59 -37.86
CA ASN A 152 3.20 -2.49 -38.66
C ASN A 152 4.60 -2.75 -39.22
N HIS A 153 5.36 -3.72 -38.67
CA HIS A 153 6.71 -4.04 -39.13
C HIS A 153 6.75 -4.97 -40.36
N TRP A 154 5.65 -5.66 -40.69
CA TRP A 154 5.56 -6.57 -41.84
C TRP A 154 4.74 -6.02 -43.02
N GLY A 155 4.15 -4.82 -42.89
CA GLY A 155 3.35 -4.18 -43.93
C GLY A 155 4.07 -3.08 -44.73
N GLY A 156 5.37 -2.88 -44.49
CA GLY A 156 6.12 -1.72 -44.98
C GLY A 156 7.36 -2.07 -45.80
N ARG A 157 7.20 -2.83 -46.89
CA ARG A 157 7.92 -2.68 -48.19
C ARG A 157 7.64 -3.86 -49.11
#